data_AF-A0A0B2PQ46-F1
#
_entry.id   AF-A0A0B2PQ46-F1
#
_cell.length_a   1.000
_cell.length_b   1.000
_cell.length_c   1.000
_cell.angle_alpha   90.00
_cell.angle_beta   90.00
_cell.angle_gamma   90.00
#
_symmetry.space_group_name_H-M   'P 1'
#
loop_
_entity.id
_entity.type
_entity.pdbx_description
1 polymer ?
#
loop_
_entity_poly.entity_id
_entity_poly.type
_entity_poly.pdbx_seq_one_letter_code
_entity_poly.pdbx_strand_id
1 'polypeptide(L)' 'MKEKEPSGRTWNIIAEDLGVMTEDVIQLRRSTGAPGMAVLQFVVPIVDEWGSCTRLLHREDYIE' A
#
# COMPACT_ATOMS: atom_id res chain seq x y z
N MET A 1 -1.48 -38.57 -7.70
CA MET A 1 -0.85 -37.28 -7.36
C MET A 1 -1.37 -36.90 -5.99
N LYS A 2 -0.50 -36.80 -4.97
CA LYS A 2 -0.96 -36.40 -3.63
C LYS A 2 -1.15 -34.89 -3.63
N GLU A 3 -2.38 -34.44 -3.42
CA GLU A 3 -2.65 -33.03 -3.09
C GLU A 3 -1.88 -32.68 -1.83
N LYS A 4 -1.15 -31.57 -1.90
CA LYS A 4 -0.38 -31.05 -0.78
C LYS A 4 -1.39 -30.38 0.15
N GLU A 5 -1.63 -31.00 1.31
CA GLU A 5 -2.44 -30.41 2.38
C GLU A 5 -2.04 -28.93 2.57
N PRO A 6 -3.00 -27.98 2.58
CA PRO A 6 -2.67 -26.59 2.84
C PRO A 6 -2.12 -26.56 4.27
N SER A 7 -0.83 -26.23 4.40
CA SER A 7 -0.19 -25.98 5.68
C SER A 7 -0.76 -24.69 6.25
N GLY A 8 -2.02 -24.76 6.72
CA GLY A 8 -2.89 -23.63 7.00
C GLY A 8 -2.51 -22.93 8.28
N ARG A 9 -1.37 -22.21 8.25
CA ARG A 9 -1.13 -21.12 9.19
C ARG A 9 -1.58 -19.83 8.52
N THR A 10 -2.58 -19.20 9.11
CA THR A 10 -2.95 -17.83 8.78
C THR A 10 -1.90 -16.91 9.37
N TRP A 11 -1.21 -16.17 8.51
CA TRP A 11 -0.21 -15.19 8.91
C TRP A 11 -0.83 -13.80 8.85
N ASN A 12 -0.68 -13.04 9.94
CA ASN A 12 -1.06 -11.63 9.95
C ASN A 12 0.10 -10.83 9.37
N ILE A 13 0.13 -10.69 8.06
CA ILE A 13 1.18 -9.97 7.32
C ILE A 13 0.74 -8.52 7.13
N ILE A 14 1.64 -7.58 7.42
CA ILE A 14 1.51 -6.16 7.08
C ILE A 14 2.60 -5.87 6.04
N ALA A 15 2.24 -5.23 4.94
CA ALA A 15 3.19 -4.83 3.91
C ALA A 15 3.78 -3.45 4.26
N GLU A 16 5.10 -3.38 4.40
CA GLU A 16 5.82 -2.11 4.34
C GLU A 16 5.88 -1.71 2.86
N ASP A 17 5.06 -0.75 2.48
CA ASP A 17 4.82 -0.35 1.09
C ASP A 17 5.10 1.15 0.88
N LEU A 18 6.12 1.68 1.57
CA LEU A 18 6.55 3.07 1.46
C LEU A 18 7.54 3.25 0.29
N GLY A 19 7.66 4.49 -0.19
CA GLY A 19 8.56 4.84 -1.30
C GLY A 19 7.95 4.58 -2.69
N VAL A 20 8.79 4.66 -3.73
CA VAL A 20 8.37 4.43 -5.12
C VAL A 20 8.30 2.93 -5.37
N MET A 21 7.12 2.45 -5.78
CA MET A 21 6.88 1.04 -6.11
C MET A 21 6.39 0.87 -7.54
N THR A 22 6.59 -0.34 -8.07
CA THR A 22 6.07 -0.79 -9.36
C THR A 22 4.64 -1.34 -9.22
N GLU A 23 3.92 -1.45 -10.34
CA GLU A 23 2.49 -1.83 -10.35
C GLU A 23 2.25 -3.28 -9.91
N ASP A 24 3.18 -4.18 -10.27
CA ASP A 24 3.15 -5.59 -9.89
C ASP A 24 3.22 -5.79 -8.36
N VAL A 25 4.00 -4.98 -7.64
CA VAL A 25 4.09 -5.02 -6.17
C VAL A 25 2.76 -4.59 -5.54
N ILE A 26 2.09 -3.58 -6.10
CA ILE A 26 0.77 -3.14 -5.63
C ILE A 26 -0.28 -4.22 -5.86
N GLN A 27 -0.27 -4.84 -7.04
CA GLN A 27 -1.19 -5.93 -7.37
C GLN A 27 -0.95 -7.16 -6.48
N LEU A 28 0.31 -7.45 -6.13
CA LEU A 28 0.65 -8.49 -5.18
C LEU A 28 0.10 -8.18 -3.78
N ARG A 29 0.27 -6.95 -3.27
CA ARG A 29 -0.31 -6.56 -1.96
C ARG A 29 -1.83 -6.68 -1.97
N ARG A 30 -2.49 -6.19 -3.02
CA ARG A 30 -3.95 -6.26 -3.16
C ARG A 30 -4.46 -7.71 -3.23
N SER A 31 -3.79 -8.57 -4.00
CA SER A 31 -4.19 -9.98 -4.15
C SER A 31 -3.96 -10.82 -2.89
N THR A 32 -2.98 -10.46 -2.05
CA THR A 32 -2.71 -11.11 -0.77
C THR A 32 -3.59 -10.60 0.37
N GLY A 33 -4.26 -9.45 0.20
CA GLY A 33 -5.09 -8.82 1.23
C GLY A 33 -4.30 -8.20 2.38
N ALA A 34 -2.98 -8.06 2.24
CA ALA A 34 -2.14 -7.47 3.27
C ALA A 34 -2.37 -5.95 3.37
N PRO A 35 -2.62 -5.39 4.57
CA PRO A 35 -2.68 -3.94 4.76
C PRO A 35 -1.32 -3.30 4.48
N GLY A 36 -1.33 -2.10 3.89
CA GLY A 36 -0.16 -1.24 3.69
C GLY A 36 0.03 -0.23 4.84
N MET A 37 0.91 0.73 4.65
CA MET A 37 1.31 1.73 5.65
C MET A 37 1.09 3.17 5.15
N ALA A 38 0.65 4.02 6.08
CA ALA A 38 0.60 5.47 5.92
C ALA A 38 1.38 6.11 7.07
N VAL A 39 2.42 6.90 6.75
CA VAL A 39 3.28 7.53 7.75
C VAL A 39 3.05 9.03 7.75
N LEU A 40 2.48 9.55 8.84
CA LEU A 40 2.08 10.96 8.97
C LEU A 40 3.23 11.96 8.74
N GLN A 41 4.46 11.59 9.11
CA GLN A 41 5.65 12.43 8.92
C GLN A 41 6.02 12.63 7.43
N PHE A 42 5.50 11.78 6.53
CA PHE A 42 5.72 11.89 5.09
C PHE A 42 4.59 12.62 4.37
N VAL A 43 3.58 13.11 5.09
CA VAL A 43 2.52 13.92 4.49
C VAL A 43 3.06 15.32 4.19
N VAL A 44 2.87 15.77 2.96
CA VAL A 44 3.08 17.16 2.58
C VAL A 44 1.74 17.90 2.63
N PRO A 45 1.68 19.12 3.17
CA PRO A 45 0.47 19.94 3.06
C PRO A 45 0.28 20.33 1.59
N ILE A 46 -0.83 19.89 0.99
CA ILE A 46 -1.27 20.39 -0.31
C ILE A 46 -2.28 21.50 -0.04
N VAL A 47 -1.97 22.71 -0.49
CA VAL A 47 -2.95 23.79 -0.48
C VAL A 47 -3.83 23.63 -1.70
N ASP A 48 -5.12 23.36 -1.49
CA ASP A 48 -6.12 23.52 -2.53
C ASP A 48 -6.85 24.87 -2.34
N GLU A 49 -7.74 25.21 -3.29
CA GLU A 49 -8.55 26.43 -3.28
C GLU A 49 -9.51 26.56 -2.07
N TRP A 50 -9.69 25.49 -1.28
CA TRP A 50 -10.55 25.44 -0.10
C TRP A 50 -9.78 25.36 1.23
N GLY A 51 -8.45 25.23 1.20
CA GLY A 51 -7.59 25.20 2.38
C GLY A 51 -6.58 24.04 2.35
N SER A 52 -5.81 23.88 3.44
CA SER A 52 -4.76 22.86 3.54
C SER A 52 -5.35 21.45 3.62
N CYS A 53 -5.27 20.70 2.52
CA CYS A 53 -5.57 19.28 2.48
C CYS A 53 -4.27 18.48 2.70
N THR A 54 -4.21 17.71 3.79
CA THR A 54 -3.09 16.83 4.08
C THR A 54 -3.26 15.57 3.24
N ARG A 55 -2.83 15.61 1.98
CA ARG A 55 -2.86 14.44 1.09
C ARG A 55 -1.68 13.55 1.44
N LEU A 56 -1.95 12.36 1.96
CA LEU A 56 -0.96 11.29 1.97
C LEU A 56 -0.53 11.09 0.52
N LEU A 57 0.74 11.34 0.22
CA LEU A 57 1.32 11.08 -1.10
C LEU A 57 1.16 9.58 -1.37
N HIS A 58 0.08 9.22 -2.03
CA HIS A 58 -0.18 7.88 -2.52
C HIS A 58 -0.04 7.93 -4.03
N ARG A 59 0.61 6.90 -4.60
CA ARG A 59 1.13 6.82 -5.97
C ARG A 59 0.22 7.33 -7.10
N GLU A 60 -1.10 7.39 -6.94
CA GLU A 60 -2.01 7.97 -7.94
C GLU A 60 -1.68 9.44 -8.26
N ASP A 61 -1.00 10.14 -7.35
CA ASP A 61 -0.57 11.53 -7.55
C ASP A 61 0.77 11.69 -8.32
N TYR A 62 1.45 10.59 -8.70
CA TYR A 62 2.79 10.61 -9.36
C TYR A 62 2.85 9.89 -10.72
N ILE A 63 1.72 9.46 -11.27
CA ILE A 63 1.67 8.86 -12.61
C ILE A 63 1.37 9.99 -13.62
N GLU A 64 2.34 10.34 -14.46
CA GLU A 64 2.12 11.11 -15.71
C GLU A 64 1.32 10.28 -16.73
#